data_AF-A0A330HDJ0-F1
#
_entry.id   AF-A0A330HDJ0-F1
#
_cell.length_a   1.000
_cell.length_b   1.000
_cell.length_c   1.000
_cell.angle_alpha   90.00
_cell.angle_beta   90.00
_cell.angle_gamma   90.00
#
_symmetry.space_group_name_H-M   'P 1'
#
loop_
_entity.id
_entity.type
_entity.pdbx_description
1 polymer ?
#
loop_
_entity_poly.entity_id
_entity_poly.type
_entity_poly.pdbx_seq_one_letter_code
_entity_poly.pdbx_strand_id
1 'polypeptide(L)' 'MIKPHVSKSGAAYPDDLVLLKRIYDKVCAERGIVLGSPEASDLAIEAMRLFSAGIFDEGTIGRRLRGA' A
#
# COMPACT_ATOMS: atom_id res chain seq x y z
N MET A 1 14.69 -16.55 -8.61
CA MET A 1 13.23 -16.51 -8.36
C MET A 1 13.00 -15.99 -6.95
N ILE A 2 12.68 -14.71 -6.82
CA ILE A 2 12.29 -14.10 -5.53
C ILE A 2 10.84 -14.53 -5.28
N LYS A 3 10.65 -15.48 -4.37
CA LYS A 3 9.32 -15.90 -3.90
C LYS A 3 8.72 -14.72 -3.12
N PRO A 4 7.48 -14.30 -3.36
CA PRO A 4 6.83 -13.32 -2.50
C PRO A 4 6.62 -13.99 -1.13
N HIS A 5 7.39 -13.54 -0.14
CA HIS A 5 7.25 -13.97 1.25
C HIS A 5 5.95 -13.36 1.78
N VAL A 6 4.84 -14.09 1.66
CA VAL A 6 3.56 -13.69 2.24
C VAL A 6 3.61 -14.05 3.73
N SER A 7 3.98 -13.09 4.57
CA SER A 7 3.92 -13.24 6.02
C SER A 7 2.46 -13.25 6.49
N LYS A 8 2.01 -14.38 7.04
CA LYS A 8 0.72 -14.56 7.72
C LYS A 8 0.66 -13.91 9.12
N SER A 9 1.69 -13.18 9.52
CA SER A 9 1.81 -12.60 10.85
C SER A 9 1.89 -11.09 10.70
N GLY A 10 1.07 -10.35 11.46
CA GLY A 10 0.91 -8.90 11.42
C GLY A 10 2.13 -8.06 11.79
N ALA A 11 3.33 -8.50 11.42
CA ALA A 11 4.55 -7.70 11.37
C ALA A 11 4.85 -7.43 9.90
N ALA A 12 4.63 -6.20 9.45
CA ALA A 12 5.04 -5.78 8.10
C ALA A 12 6.56 -5.93 8.00
N TYR A 13 7.03 -6.83 7.15
CA TYR A 13 8.46 -6.95 6.89
C TYR A 13 8.92 -5.67 6.17
N PRO A 14 10.19 -5.25 6.31
CA PRO A 14 10.71 -4.07 5.61
C PRO A 14 10.47 -4.13 4.09
N ASP A 15 10.49 -5.32 3.48
CA ASP A 15 10.13 -5.50 2.07
C ASP A 15 8.65 -5.19 1.76
N ASP A 16 7.74 -5.55 2.66
CA ASP A 16 6.31 -5.25 2.51
C ASP A 16 6.05 -3.74 2.66
N LEU A 17 6.77 -3.07 3.56
CA LEU A 17 6.70 -1.61 3.70
C LEU A 17 7.23 -0.89 2.45
N VAL A 18 8.27 -1.43 1.80
CA VAL A 18 8.76 -0.93 0.50
C VAL A 18 7.71 -1.13 -0.59
N LEU A 19 7.02 -2.26 -0.60
CA LEU A 19 5.91 -2.54 -1.52
C LEU A 19 4.75 -1.55 -1.30
N LEU A 20 4.33 -1.37 -0.04
CA LEU A 20 3.30 -0.41 0.35
C LEU A 20 3.62 0.99 -0.15
N LYS A 21 4.85 1.46 0.11
CA LYS A 21 5.32 2.76 -0.33
C LYS A 21 5.30 2.89 -1.85
N ARG A 22 5.73 1.88 -2.59
CA ARG A 22 5.67 1.90 -4.06
C ARG A 22 4.25 2.02 -4.60
N ILE A 23 3.30 1.27 -4.02
CA ILE A 23 1.90 1.33 -4.43
C ILE A 23 1.33 2.70 -4.13
N TYR A 24 1.60 3.21 -2.94
CA TYR A 24 1.18 4.52 -2.51
C TYR A 24 1.71 5.63 -3.42
N ASP A 25 3.02 5.64 -3.70
CA ASP A 25 3.67 6.61 -4.58
C ASP A 25 3.06 6.56 -6.00
N LYS A 26 2.80 5.35 -6.54
CA LYS A 26 2.13 5.18 -7.83
C LYS A 26 0.70 5.73 -7.82
N VAL A 27 -0.10 5.41 -6.81
CA VAL A 27 -1.49 5.89 -6.72
C VAL A 27 -1.52 7.41 -6.55
N CYS A 28 -0.61 7.98 -5.77
CA CYS A 28 -0.50 9.42 -5.63
C CYS A 28 -0.12 10.07 -6.97
N ALA A 29 0.85 9.53 -7.70
CA ALA A 29 1.24 10.03 -9.01
C ALA A 29 0.10 9.91 -10.05
N GLU A 30 -0.63 8.79 -10.06
CA GLU A 30 -1.76 8.56 -10.96
C GLU A 30 -2.93 9.51 -10.69
N ARG A 31 -3.22 9.79 -9.41
CA ARG A 31 -4.28 10.72 -9.01
C ARG A 31 -3.85 12.18 -9.00
N GLY A 32 -2.57 12.48 -9.23
CA GLY A 32 -2.01 13.82 -9.10
C GLY A 32 -2.01 14.34 -7.66
N ILE A 33 -2.03 13.45 -6.68
CA ILE A 33 -2.05 13.78 -5.26
C ILE A 33 -0.64 14.15 -4.82
N VAL A 34 -0.52 15.31 -4.18
CA VAL A 34 0.75 15.79 -3.63
C VAL A 34 1.10 15.01 -2.39
N LEU A 35 2.28 14.39 -2.36
CA LEU A 35 2.79 13.69 -1.18
C LEU A 35 2.82 14.64 0.02
N GLY A 36 2.21 14.23 1.13
CA GLY A 36 2.05 15.05 2.33
C GLY A 36 0.78 15.91 2.36
N SER A 37 -0.07 15.85 1.34
CA SER A 37 -1.42 16.43 1.41
C SER A 37 -2.34 15.61 2.32
N PRO A 38 -3.48 16.18 2.75
CA PRO A 38 -4.50 15.44 3.49
C PRO A 38 -4.99 14.20 2.71
N GLU A 39 -5.20 14.33 1.40
CA GLU A 39 -5.63 13.20 0.55
C GLU A 39 -4.58 12.09 0.53
N ALA A 40 -3.30 12.48 0.50
CA ALA A 40 -2.19 11.54 0.58
C ALA A 40 -2.17 10.83 1.95
N SER A 41 -2.51 11.53 3.02
CA SER A 41 -2.57 10.94 4.37
C SER A 41 -3.72 9.94 4.50
N ASP A 42 -4.89 10.26 3.93
CA ASP A 42 -6.05 9.35 3.92
C ASP A 42 -5.76 8.06 3.13
N LEU A 43 -5.12 8.18 1.97
CA LEU A 43 -4.66 7.03 1.19
C LEU A 43 -3.66 6.16 1.97
N ALA A 44 -2.74 6.78 2.72
CA ALA A 44 -1.77 6.06 3.53
C ALA A 44 -2.45 5.29 4.67
N ILE A 45 -3.44 5.91 5.34
CA ILE A 45 -4.23 5.27 6.41
C ILE A 45 -5.00 4.07 5.86
N GLU A 46 -5.63 4.21 4.70
CA GLU A 46 -6.38 3.11 4.09
C GLU A 46 -5.46 1.97 3.66
N ALA A 47 -4.31 2.29 3.09
CA ALA A 47 -3.29 1.31 2.73
C ALA A 47 -2.74 0.57 3.97
N MET A 48 -2.48 1.29 5.07
CA MET A 48 -2.09 0.69 6.35
C MET A 48 -3.18 -0.19 6.95
N ARG A 49 -4.45 0.18 6.81
CA ARG A 49 -5.59 -0.66 7.24
C ARG A 49 -5.66 -1.97 6.46
N LEU A 50 -5.48 -1.93 5.14
CA LEU A 50 -5.43 -3.13 4.29
C LEU A 50 -4.25 -4.03 4.68
N PHE A 51 -3.08 -3.43 4.92
CA PHE A 51 -1.89 -4.14 5.42
C PHE A 51 -2.13 -4.80 6.78
N SER A 52 -2.75 -4.08 7.71
CA SER A 52 -3.07 -4.59 9.04
C SER A 52 -4.11 -5.72 8.99
N ALA A 53 -4.96 -5.74 7.96
CA ALA A 53 -5.90 -6.82 7.68
C ALA A 53 -5.25 -8.05 7.00
N GLY A 54 -3.94 -8.03 6.74
CA GLY A 54 -3.20 -9.12 6.11
C GLY A 54 -3.25 -9.11 4.58
N ILE A 55 -3.65 -7.99 3.96
CA ILE A 55 -3.66 -7.83 2.51
C ILE A 55 -2.35 -7.15 2.08
N PHE A 56 -1.44 -7.93 1.50
CA PHE A 56 -0.11 -7.50 1.07
C PHE A 56 0.09 -7.57 -0.45
N ASP A 57 -0.96 -7.88 -1.20
CA ASP A 57 -0.89 -8.00 -2.65
C ASP A 57 -0.95 -6.63 -3.34
N GLU A 58 0.09 -6.26 -4.08
CA GLU A 58 0.20 -4.97 -4.80
C GLU A 58 -0.98 -4.72 -5.74
N GLY A 59 -1.42 -5.76 -6.47
CA GLY A 59 -2.57 -5.65 -7.37
C GLY A 59 -3.88 -5.40 -6.62
N THR A 60 -4.07 -6.04 -5.48
CA THR A 60 -5.28 -5.92 -4.65
C THR A 60 -5.34 -4.58 -3.94
N ILE A 61 -4.23 -4.14 -3.35
CA ILE A 61 -4.15 -2.84 -2.68
C ILE A 61 -4.29 -1.70 -3.70
N GLY A 62 -3.58 -1.78 -4.83
CA GLY A 62 -3.70 -0.79 -5.90
C GLY A 62 -5.13 -0.68 -6.44
N ARG A 63 -5.83 -1.81 -6.65
CA ARG A 63 -7.24 -1.78 -7.05
C ARG A 63 -8.16 -1.16 -6.00
N ARG A 64 -7.94 -1.47 -4.72
CA ARG A 64 -8.73 -0.90 -3.60
C ARG A 64 -8.52 0.61 -3.50
N LEU A 65 -7.27 1.07 -3.48
CA LEU A 65 -6.93 2.50 -3.38
C LEU A 65 -7.36 3.29 -4.62
N ARG A 66 -7.39 2.67 -5.80
CA ARG A 66 -7.83 3.32 -7.04
C ARG A 66 -9.37 3.34 -7.17
N GLY A 67 -10.08 2.46 -6.48
CA GLY A 67 -11.55 2.38 -6.48
C GLY A 67 -12.25 3.12 -5.34
N ALA A 68 -11.50 3.69 -4.39
CA ALA A 68 -12.00 4.53 -3.29
C ALA A 68 -12.13 6.01 -3.68
#